data_AF-A0A3C2DBL9-F1
#
_entry.id   AF-A0A3C2DBL9-F1
#
_cell.length_a   1.000
_cell.length_b   1.000
_cell.length_c   1.000
_cell.angle_alpha   90.00
_cell.angle_beta   90.00
_cell.angle_gamma   90.00
#
_symmetry.space_group_name_H-M   'P 1'
#
loop_
_entity.id
_entity.type
_entity.pdbx_description
1 polymer ?
#
loop_
_entity_poly.entity_id
_entity_poly.type
_entity_poly.pdbx_seq_one_letter_code
_entity_poly.pdbx_strand_id
1 'polypeptide(L)'
;GRTSSYVLFDPSELDPSPNGERILVTQNDVRAIQLAKAALYAGIRLLQDHLETDQLDQISLAGAFGSHVDTIRATVLGLVPDCDPDRVNSIGNAAGAGATIALLSGAARRSIAEVVRTIEKVETALEPSFQAHFVDAMAIPHRSAEYPQLSNQFSLPDRPATSISGPGRRRRRSKAK
;
A
#
# COMPACT_ATOMS: atom_id res chain seq x y z
N GLY A 1 -22.23 -20.03 -5.33
CA GLY A 1 -21.04 -20.09 -4.45
C GLY A 1 -21.39 -19.45 -3.13
N ARG A 2 -20.96 -20.01 -1.99
CA ARG A 2 -21.30 -19.49 -0.66
C ARG A 2 -20.59 -18.14 -0.47
N THR A 3 -21.34 -17.05 -0.34
CA THR A 3 -20.80 -15.75 0.04
C THR A 3 -20.55 -15.79 1.55
N SER A 4 -19.30 -15.96 1.95
CA SER A 4 -18.95 -15.89 3.38
C SER A 4 -18.99 -14.43 3.84
N SER A 5 -19.44 -14.20 5.07
CA SER A 5 -19.35 -12.91 5.74
C SER A 5 -18.84 -13.12 7.17
N TYR A 6 -18.20 -12.08 7.72
CA TYR A 6 -17.77 -12.03 9.11
C TYR A 6 -18.61 -10.97 9.84
N VAL A 7 -19.18 -11.33 10.99
CA VAL A 7 -19.92 -10.37 11.83
C VAL A 7 -18.92 -9.56 12.62
N LEU A 8 -18.80 -8.27 12.32
CA LEU A 8 -17.92 -7.35 13.04
C LEU A 8 -18.59 -6.85 14.32
N PHE A 9 -19.91 -6.67 14.28
CA PHE A 9 -20.70 -6.22 15.41
C PHE A 9 -22.12 -6.78 15.32
N ASP A 10 -22.59 -7.35 16.44
CA ASP A 10 -23.96 -7.80 16.61
C ASP A 10 -24.62 -7.03 17.77
N PRO A 11 -25.63 -6.18 17.50
CA PRO A 11 -26.27 -5.37 18.53
C PRO A 11 -27.02 -6.22 19.57
N SER A 12 -27.36 -7.48 19.26
CA SER A 12 -27.99 -8.40 20.22
C SER A 12 -27.08 -8.75 21.41
N GLU A 13 -25.77 -8.49 21.29
CA GLU A 13 -24.81 -8.63 22.39
C GLU A 13 -24.95 -7.52 23.45
N LEU A 14 -25.55 -6.37 23.09
CA LEU A 14 -25.71 -5.21 23.98
C LEU A 14 -27.14 -5.11 24.53
N ASP A 15 -28.14 -5.36 23.69
CA ASP A 15 -29.55 -5.38 24.07
C ASP A 15 -30.27 -6.48 23.27
N PRO A 16 -30.93 -7.46 23.93
CA PRO A 16 -31.71 -8.49 23.24
C PRO A 16 -32.92 -7.94 22.46
N SER A 17 -33.27 -6.66 22.62
CA SER A 17 -34.33 -6.02 21.83
C SER A 17 -33.93 -5.88 20.35
N PRO A 18 -34.82 -6.22 19.39
CA PRO A 18 -34.45 -6.56 18.01
C PRO A 18 -34.18 -5.35 17.08
N ASN A 19 -33.69 -4.23 17.59
CA ASN A 19 -33.74 -2.94 16.87
C ASN A 19 -32.41 -2.47 16.24
N GLY A 20 -31.36 -3.29 16.22
CA GLY A 20 -30.07 -2.91 15.63
C GLY A 20 -29.71 -3.69 14.37
N GLU A 21 -29.04 -3.03 13.41
CA GLU A 21 -28.45 -3.70 12.24
C GLU A 21 -27.06 -4.28 12.57
N ARG A 22 -26.80 -5.50 12.09
CA ARG A 22 -25.48 -6.13 12.18
C ARG A 22 -24.49 -5.46 11.24
N ILE A 23 -23.27 -5.24 11.70
CA ILE A 23 -22.17 -4.78 10.84
C ILE A 23 -21.41 -6.01 10.35
N LEU A 24 -21.34 -6.18 9.04
CA LEU A 24 -20.75 -7.33 8.38
C LEU A 24 -19.55 -6.90 7.53
N VAL A 25 -18.54 -7.76 7.46
CA VAL A 25 -17.49 -7.71 6.44
C VAL A 25 -17.75 -8.84 5.45
N THR A 26 -18.00 -8.49 4.20
CA THR A 26 -18.31 -9.45 3.12
C THR A 26 -17.08 -9.78 2.29
N GLN A 27 -17.16 -10.85 1.49
CA GLN A 27 -16.12 -11.14 0.49
C GLN A 27 -15.91 -10.00 -0.52
N ASN A 28 -16.95 -9.25 -0.86
CA ASN A 28 -16.82 -8.11 -1.76
C ASN A 28 -16.01 -6.98 -1.11
N ASP A 29 -16.17 -6.76 0.20
CA ASP A 29 -15.41 -5.77 0.95
C ASP A 29 -13.93 -6.16 1.01
N VAL A 30 -13.63 -7.43 1.31
CA VAL A 30 -12.26 -7.97 1.25
C VAL A 30 -11.67 -7.77 -0.15
N ARG A 31 -12.44 -8.04 -1.19
CA ARG A 31 -12.00 -7.86 -2.58
C ARG A 31 -11.72 -6.39 -2.90
N ALA A 32 -12.57 -5.47 -2.46
CA ALA A 32 -12.39 -4.04 -2.65
C ALA A 32 -11.09 -3.55 -1.99
N ILE A 33 -10.80 -4.00 -0.76
CA ILE A 33 -9.55 -3.70 -0.07
C ILE A 33 -8.35 -4.26 -0.84
N GLN A 34 -8.41 -5.51 -1.29
CA GLN A 34 -7.33 -6.11 -2.10
C GLN A 34 -7.05 -5.31 -3.38
N LEU A 35 -8.08 -4.88 -4.10
CA LEU A 35 -7.93 -4.09 -5.32
C LEU A 35 -7.29 -2.73 -5.02
N ALA A 36 -7.76 -2.04 -3.99
CA ALA A 36 -7.24 -0.73 -3.60
C ALA A 36 -5.77 -0.81 -3.18
N LYS A 37 -5.43 -1.77 -2.32
CA LYS A 37 -4.06 -1.93 -1.81
C LYS A 37 -3.08 -2.42 -2.89
N ALA A 38 -3.54 -3.29 -3.79
CA ALA A 38 -2.74 -3.74 -4.93
C ALA A 38 -2.43 -2.59 -5.91
N ALA A 39 -3.39 -1.70 -6.17
CA ALA A 39 -3.16 -0.53 -7.02
C ALA A 39 -2.07 0.38 -6.46
N LEU A 40 -2.11 0.65 -5.15
CA LEU A 40 -1.11 1.49 -4.49
C LEU A 40 0.27 0.85 -4.52
N TYR A 41 0.38 -0.42 -4.10
CA TYR A 41 1.65 -1.14 -4.11
C TYR A 41 2.25 -1.22 -5.53
N ALA A 42 1.43 -1.55 -6.54
CA ALA A 42 1.88 -1.64 -7.93
C ALA A 42 2.36 -0.30 -8.47
N GLY A 43 1.71 0.82 -8.11
CA GLY A 43 2.18 2.15 -8.46
C GLY A 43 3.55 2.46 -7.86
N ILE A 44 3.75 2.17 -6.58
CA ILE A 44 5.04 2.40 -5.91
C ILE A 44 6.14 1.49 -6.50
N ARG A 45 5.83 0.24 -6.84
CA ARG A 45 6.80 -0.67 -7.49
C ARG A 45 7.16 -0.25 -8.89
N LEU A 46 6.19 0.21 -9.68
CA LEU A 46 6.46 0.76 -11.00
C LEU A 46 7.41 1.97 -10.92
N LEU A 47 7.20 2.88 -9.97
CA LEU A 47 8.10 4.03 -9.77
C LEU A 47 9.50 3.60 -9.31
N GLN A 48 9.61 2.57 -8.47
CA GLN A 48 10.89 1.97 -8.10
C GLN A 48 11.64 1.40 -9.30
N ASP A 49 10.94 0.71 -10.21
CA ASP A 49 11.52 0.18 -11.44
C ASP A 49 12.05 1.32 -12.35
N HIS A 50 11.26 2.39 -12.52
CA HIS A 50 11.64 3.58 -13.30
C HIS A 50 12.86 4.31 -12.71
N LEU A 51 12.98 4.34 -11.37
CA LEU A 51 14.12 4.92 -10.66
C LEU A 51 15.28 3.93 -10.45
N GLU A 52 15.15 2.70 -10.93
CA GLU A 52 16.11 1.61 -10.77
C GLU A 52 16.54 1.37 -9.30
N THR A 53 15.60 1.50 -8.36
CA THR A 53 15.84 1.31 -6.92
C THR A 53 14.91 0.26 -6.32
N ASP A 54 15.48 -0.62 -5.50
CA ASP A 54 14.75 -1.60 -4.70
C ASP A 54 14.57 -1.16 -3.23
N GLN A 55 15.12 0.00 -2.85
CA GLN A 55 15.12 0.50 -1.48
C GLN A 55 14.31 1.79 -1.35
N LEU A 56 13.46 1.84 -0.33
CA LEU A 56 12.74 3.02 0.09
C LEU A 56 13.26 3.46 1.45
N ASP A 57 13.74 4.69 1.51
CA ASP A 57 14.19 5.30 2.74
C ASP A 57 13.03 5.58 3.69
N GLN A 58 11.98 6.23 3.20
CA GLN A 58 10.86 6.69 4.01
C GLN A 58 9.58 6.68 3.18
N ILE A 59 8.46 6.37 3.83
CA ILE A 59 7.14 6.42 3.22
C ILE A 59 6.27 7.36 4.05
N SER A 60 5.73 8.40 3.40
CA SER A 60 4.80 9.33 4.02
C SER A 60 3.41 9.20 3.41
N LEU A 61 2.44 8.76 4.21
CA LEU A 61 1.05 8.57 3.79
C LEU A 61 0.24 9.83 4.07
N ALA A 62 -0.26 10.44 2.99
CA ALA A 62 -1.13 11.62 3.06
C ALA A 62 -2.60 11.27 2.76
N GLY A 63 -3.49 12.22 3.06
CA GLY A 63 -4.92 12.13 2.80
C GLY A 63 -5.72 11.56 3.97
N ALA A 64 -7.04 11.43 3.76
CA ALA A 64 -7.97 10.92 4.78
C ALA A 64 -7.66 9.48 5.21
N PHE A 65 -7.09 8.69 4.29
CA PHE A 65 -6.55 7.37 4.61
C PHE A 65 -5.26 7.48 5.42
N GLY A 66 -4.36 8.40 5.07
CA GLY A 66 -3.13 8.65 5.83
C GLY A 66 -3.42 8.96 7.30
N SER A 67 -4.27 9.94 7.60
CA SER A 67 -4.38 10.56 8.95
C SER A 67 -4.70 9.63 10.12
N HIS A 68 -5.31 8.46 9.88
CA HIS A 68 -5.72 7.54 10.94
C HIS A 68 -5.28 6.09 10.72
N VAL A 69 -4.49 5.84 9.67
CA VAL A 69 -4.00 4.49 9.38
C VAL A 69 -2.83 4.15 10.29
N ASP A 70 -2.95 3.01 10.97
CA ASP A 70 -1.82 2.34 11.60
C ASP A 70 -0.88 1.84 10.49
N THR A 71 0.31 2.46 10.42
CA THR A 71 1.27 2.24 9.33
C THR A 71 1.85 0.84 9.35
N ILE A 72 2.01 0.24 10.53
CA ILE A 72 2.44 -1.15 10.67
C ILE A 72 1.38 -2.09 10.09
N ARG A 73 0.11 -1.93 10.50
CA ARG A 73 -0.99 -2.77 9.97
C ARG A 73 -1.17 -2.59 8.46
N ALA A 74 -0.94 -1.38 7.95
CA ALA A 74 -0.93 -1.12 6.52
C ALA A 74 0.19 -1.87 5.78
N THR A 75 1.40 -1.92 6.34
CA THR A 75 2.50 -2.70 5.78
C THR A 75 2.21 -4.21 5.86
N VAL A 76 1.62 -4.70 6.96
CA VAL A 76 1.16 -6.10 7.08
C VAL A 76 0.10 -6.46 6.04
N LEU A 77 -0.81 -5.52 5.73
CA LEU A 77 -1.79 -5.69 4.65
C LEU A 77 -1.12 -5.73 3.26
N GLY A 78 0.11 -5.22 3.15
CA GLY A 78 0.84 -5.01 1.91
C GLY A 78 0.35 -3.80 1.13
N LEU A 79 -0.08 -2.75 1.83
CA LEU A 79 -0.49 -1.47 1.24
C LEU A 79 0.69 -0.75 0.58
N VAL A 80 1.88 -0.89 1.16
CA VAL A 80 3.13 -0.30 0.68
C VAL A 80 4.25 -1.34 0.66
N PRO A 81 5.30 -1.16 -0.16
CA PRO A 81 6.49 -2.00 -0.11
C PRO A 81 7.19 -1.99 1.24
N ASP A 82 7.99 -3.03 1.46
CA ASP A 82 8.78 -3.15 2.67
C ASP A 82 9.74 -1.96 2.82
N CYS A 83 9.65 -1.31 3.97
CA CYS A 83 10.45 -0.19 4.41
C CYS A 83 10.62 -0.37 5.92
N ASP A 84 11.61 0.30 6.49
CA ASP A 84 11.73 0.37 7.95
C ASP A 84 10.41 0.87 8.55
N PRO A 85 9.72 0.09 9.40
CA PRO A 85 8.42 0.48 9.96
C PRO A 85 8.45 1.82 10.69
N ASP A 86 9.58 2.19 11.30
CA ASP A 86 9.76 3.47 12.00
C ASP A 86 9.84 4.67 11.02
N ARG A 87 10.07 4.38 9.73
CA ARG A 87 10.13 5.36 8.64
C ARG A 87 8.86 5.33 7.77
N VAL A 88 7.81 4.62 8.17
CA VAL A 88 6.49 4.70 7.54
C VAL A 88 5.56 5.54 8.43
N ASN A 89 5.25 6.75 7.98
CA ASN A 89 4.54 7.74 8.79
C ASN A 89 3.30 8.30 8.09
N SER A 90 2.28 8.64 8.88
CA SER A 90 1.15 9.43 8.41
C SER A 90 1.46 10.92 8.53
N ILE A 91 1.19 11.68 7.46
CA ILE A 91 1.36 13.14 7.44
C ILE A 91 0.03 13.90 7.32
N GLY A 92 -1.09 13.19 7.39
CA GLY A 92 -2.43 13.76 7.33
C GLY A 92 -2.76 14.47 6.02
N ASN A 93 -3.54 15.56 6.09
CA ASN A 93 -4.01 16.29 4.90
C ASN A 93 -2.92 17.23 4.34
N ALA A 94 -1.95 16.64 3.62
CA ALA A 94 -0.86 17.38 2.98
C ALA A 94 -1.36 18.43 1.97
N ALA A 95 -2.45 18.15 1.24
CA ALA A 95 -3.02 19.10 0.27
C ALA A 95 -3.56 20.36 0.96
N GLY A 96 -4.29 20.19 2.07
CA GLY A 96 -4.78 21.29 2.89
C GLY A 96 -3.63 22.11 3.50
N ALA A 97 -2.63 21.43 4.08
CA ALA A 97 -1.45 22.09 4.63
C ALA A 97 -0.70 22.90 3.56
N GLY A 98 -0.49 22.32 2.38
CA GLY A 98 0.14 22.99 1.24
C GLY A 98 -0.64 24.22 0.76
N ALA A 99 -1.98 24.15 0.73
CA ALA A 99 -2.83 25.28 0.39
C ALA A 99 -2.69 26.44 1.40
N THR A 100 -2.67 26.15 2.70
CA THR A 100 -2.43 27.16 3.74
C THR A 100 -1.05 27.79 3.60
N ILE A 101 0.00 26.99 3.37
CA ILE A 101 1.37 27.48 3.15
C ILE A 101 1.41 28.45 1.95
N ALA A 102 0.80 28.06 0.83
CA ALA A 102 0.74 28.87 -0.37
C ALA A 102 -0.11 30.15 -0.19
N LEU A 103 -1.15 30.11 0.65
CA LEU A 103 -1.98 31.27 0.98
C LEU A 103 -1.20 32.30 1.81
N LEU A 104 -0.49 31.84 2.83
CA LEU A 104 0.20 32.69 3.82
C LEU A 104 1.60 33.16 3.35
N SER A 105 2.22 32.49 2.38
CA SER A 105 3.56 32.83 1.90
C SER A 105 3.64 32.91 0.38
N GLY A 106 3.84 34.12 -0.14
CA GLY A 106 4.07 34.35 -1.58
C GLY A 106 5.37 33.70 -2.09
N ALA A 107 6.41 33.61 -1.24
CA ALA A 107 7.64 32.91 -1.60
C ALA A 107 7.43 31.39 -1.71
N ALA A 108 6.73 30.79 -0.75
CA ALA A 108 6.40 29.36 -0.78
C ALA A 108 5.51 29.03 -1.99
N ARG A 109 4.53 29.89 -2.30
CA ARG A 109 3.67 29.73 -3.49
C ARG A 109 4.50 29.67 -4.78
N ARG A 110 5.49 30.56 -4.94
CA ARG A 110 6.40 30.52 -6.10
C ARG A 110 7.24 29.26 -6.13
N SER A 111 7.80 28.85 -4.99
CA SER A 111 8.58 27.61 -4.90
C SER A 111 7.75 26.38 -5.28
N ILE A 112 6.51 26.26 -4.79
CA ILE A 112 5.58 25.19 -5.16
C ILE A 112 5.34 25.19 -6.68
N ALA A 113 5.12 26.36 -7.29
CA ALA A 113 4.89 26.47 -8.73
C ALA A 113 6.11 26.00 -9.56
N GLU A 114 7.33 26.24 -9.09
CA GLU A 114 8.54 25.73 -9.75
C GLU A 114 8.70 24.21 -9.56
N VAL A 115 8.45 23.68 -8.35
CA VAL A 115 8.50 22.23 -8.08
C VAL A 115 7.51 21.47 -8.97
N VAL A 116 6.29 22.00 -9.17
CA VAL A 116 5.29 21.34 -10.03
C VAL A 116 5.80 21.17 -11.47
N ARG A 117 6.65 22.07 -11.97
CA ARG A 117 7.22 21.97 -13.33
C ARG A 117 8.26 20.87 -13.46
N THR A 118 8.83 20.38 -12.36
CA THR A 118 9.83 19.31 -12.37
C THR A 118 9.21 17.93 -12.15
N ILE A 119 7.88 17.84 -11.94
CA ILE A 119 7.21 16.56 -11.73
C ILE A 119 7.05 15.85 -13.08
N GLU A 120 7.60 14.65 -13.17
CA GLU A 120 7.36 13.73 -14.26
C GLU A 120 6.15 12.84 -13.95
N LYS A 121 5.22 12.74 -14.90
CA LYS A 121 4.03 11.91 -14.78
C LYS A 121 4.30 10.54 -15.42
N VAL A 122 4.27 9.48 -14.62
CA VAL A 122 4.26 8.10 -15.11
C VAL A 122 2.82 7.61 -15.27
N GLU A 123 2.42 7.26 -16.49
CA GLU A 123 1.06 6.77 -16.78
C GLU A 123 0.97 5.25 -16.61
N THR A 124 0.48 4.82 -15.45
CA THR A 124 0.34 3.40 -15.09
C THR A 124 -0.42 2.56 -16.12
N ALA A 125 -1.41 3.14 -16.81
CA ALA A 125 -2.22 2.43 -17.81
C ALA A 125 -1.44 2.04 -19.08
N LEU A 126 -0.32 2.71 -19.36
CA LEU A 126 0.52 2.43 -20.52
C LEU A 126 1.68 1.48 -20.19
N GLU A 127 1.86 1.13 -18.92
CA GLU A 127 3.01 0.39 -18.43
C GLU A 127 2.68 -1.11 -18.31
N PRO A 128 3.26 -1.98 -19.17
CA PRO A 128 2.93 -3.41 -19.15
C PRO A 128 3.27 -4.11 -17.83
N SER A 129 4.28 -3.61 -17.11
CA SER A 129 4.70 -4.14 -15.81
C SER A 129 3.69 -3.85 -14.69
N PHE A 130 2.89 -2.80 -14.81
CA PHE A 130 1.91 -2.41 -13.77
C PHE A 130 0.92 -3.55 -13.49
N GLN A 131 0.40 -4.20 -14.54
CA GLN A 131 -0.55 -5.30 -14.40
C GLN A 131 0.08 -6.50 -13.68
N ALA A 132 1.35 -6.81 -13.95
CA ALA A 132 2.06 -7.89 -13.28
C ALA A 132 2.23 -7.58 -11.78
N HIS A 133 2.71 -6.37 -11.46
CA HIS A 133 2.83 -5.91 -10.07
C HIS A 133 1.49 -5.90 -9.34
N PHE A 134 0.43 -5.47 -10.01
CA PHE A 134 -0.92 -5.45 -9.45
C PHE A 134 -1.41 -6.85 -9.09
N VAL A 135 -1.27 -7.82 -10.00
CA VAL A 135 -1.70 -9.20 -9.76
C VAL A 135 -0.93 -9.85 -8.60
N ASP A 136 0.38 -9.62 -8.52
CA ASP A 136 1.20 -10.14 -7.43
C ASP A 136 0.87 -9.46 -6.08
N ALA A 137 0.51 -8.18 -6.12
CA ALA A 137 0.08 -7.42 -4.95
C ALA A 137 -1.34 -7.73 -4.48
N MET A 138 -2.13 -8.55 -5.18
CA MET A 138 -3.46 -8.97 -4.71
C MET A 138 -3.41 -9.90 -3.50
N ALA A 139 -2.34 -10.69 -3.34
CA ALA A 139 -2.14 -11.53 -2.16
C ALA A 139 -1.72 -10.68 -0.96
N ILE A 140 -2.01 -11.11 0.27
CA ILE A 140 -1.66 -10.37 1.51
C ILE A 140 -0.47 -11.07 2.18
N PRO A 141 0.64 -10.36 2.52
CA PRO A 141 0.92 -8.97 2.13
C PRO A 141 1.20 -8.84 0.62
N HIS A 142 1.82 -9.85 0.02
CA HIS A 142 2.16 -9.92 -1.41
C HIS A 142 2.45 -11.38 -1.81
N ARG A 143 2.37 -11.71 -3.10
CA ARG A 143 2.62 -13.09 -3.58
C ARG A 143 4.05 -13.56 -3.37
N SER A 144 5.03 -12.74 -3.77
CA SER A 144 6.46 -13.09 -3.81
C SER A 144 7.37 -12.26 -2.90
N ALA A 145 7.19 -10.93 -2.83
CA ALA A 145 8.00 -10.01 -2.00
C ALA A 145 8.16 -10.49 -0.55
N GLU A 146 9.39 -10.44 -0.01
CA GLU A 146 9.78 -11.13 1.24
C GLU A 146 9.50 -10.34 2.53
N TYR A 147 9.40 -9.01 2.48
CA TYR A 147 9.20 -8.13 3.63
C TYR A 147 10.15 -8.38 4.84
N PRO A 148 11.49 -8.33 4.65
CA PRO A 148 12.45 -8.53 5.73
C PRO A 148 12.34 -7.52 6.88
N GLN A 149 12.07 -6.23 6.62
CA GLN A 149 11.98 -5.21 7.66
C GLN A 149 10.76 -5.44 8.55
N LEU A 150 9.62 -5.77 7.96
CA LEU A 150 8.42 -6.14 8.72
C LEU A 150 8.63 -7.42 9.56
N SER A 151 9.33 -8.42 9.01
CA SER A 151 9.60 -9.70 9.67
C SER A 151 10.46 -9.56 10.94
N ASN A 152 11.24 -8.49 11.05
CA ASN A 152 12.00 -8.18 12.26
C ASN A 152 11.11 -7.78 13.44
N GLN A 153 9.91 -7.25 13.17
CA GLN A 153 8.98 -6.78 14.21
C GLN A 153 7.79 -7.73 14.42
N PHE A 154 7.41 -8.53 13.42
CA PHE A 154 6.23 -9.39 13.46
C PHE A 154 6.49 -10.79 12.89
N SER A 155 5.89 -11.81 13.50
CA SER A 155 5.83 -13.15 12.93
C SER A 155 4.78 -13.18 11.82
N LEU A 156 5.24 -13.26 10.56
CA LEU A 156 4.35 -13.40 9.42
C LEU A 156 3.80 -14.83 9.31
N PRO A 157 2.54 -15.02 8.87
CA PRO A 157 1.96 -16.34 8.66
C PRO A 157 2.68 -17.10 7.54
N ASP A 158 2.74 -18.42 7.68
CA ASP A 158 3.37 -19.30 6.69
C ASP A 158 2.74 -19.14 5.31
N ARG A 159 3.59 -19.00 4.28
CA ARG A 159 3.12 -18.90 2.90
C ARG A 159 2.65 -20.26 2.40
N PRO A 160 1.46 -20.36 1.78
CA PRO A 160 1.06 -21.59 1.13
C PRO A 160 2.02 -21.91 -0.02
N ALA A 161 2.54 -23.15 -0.06
CA ALA A 161 3.62 -23.60 -0.96
C ALA A 161 3.35 -23.41 -2.47
N THR A 162 2.11 -23.15 -2.86
CA THR A 162 1.68 -22.89 -4.24
C THR A 162 2.05 -21.51 -4.78
N SER A 163 2.56 -20.57 -3.97
CA SER A 163 2.91 -19.22 -4.43
C SER A 163 4.29 -19.08 -5.09
N ILE A 164 5.06 -20.17 -5.22
CA ILE A 164 6.48 -20.15 -5.66
C ILE A 164 6.63 -20.39 -7.18
N SER A 165 5.56 -20.62 -7.96
CA SER A 165 5.69 -20.83 -9.41
C SER A 165 5.66 -19.51 -10.21
N GLY A 166 6.76 -18.75 -10.19
CA GLY A 166 7.03 -17.62 -11.09
C GLY A 166 8.48 -17.66 -11.59
N PRO A 167 8.79 -17.22 -12.83
CA PRO A 167 10.03 -17.56 -13.51
C PRO A 167 11.22 -16.90 -12.80
N GLY A 168 12.14 -17.74 -12.33
CA GLY A 168 13.32 -17.31 -11.58
C GLY A 168 14.12 -16.24 -12.33
N ARG A 169 14.31 -15.09 -11.67
CA ARG A 169 15.27 -14.04 -12.05
C ARG A 169 16.65 -14.72 -12.12
N ARG A 170 17.08 -15.07 -13.33
CA ARG A 170 18.39 -15.67 -13.62
C ARG A 170 19.47 -14.74 -13.07
N ARG A 171 20.06 -15.10 -11.92
CA ARG A 171 21.28 -14.47 -11.41
C ARG A 171 22.33 -14.52 -12.53
N ARG A 172 22.63 -13.38 -13.15
CA ARG A 172 23.79 -13.21 -14.02
C ARG A 172 25.02 -13.51 -13.18
N ARG A 173 25.58 -14.71 -13.31
CA ARG A 173 26.93 -15.02 -12.82
C ARG A 173 27.89 -14.12 -13.59
N SER A 174 28.48 -13.15 -12.89
CA SER A 174 29.69 -12.48 -13.33
C SER A 174 30.79 -13.52 -13.47
N LYS A 175 31.24 -13.79 -14.70
CA LYS A 175 32.52 -14.46 -14.91
C LYS A 175 33.62 -13.45 -14.56
N ALA A 176 34.32 -13.71 -13.47
CA ALA A 176 35.62 -13.10 -13.20
C ALA A 176 36.70 -14.00 -13.82
N LYS A 177 37.59 -13.34 -14.59
CA LYS A 177 38.93 -13.71 -15.06
C LYS A 177 39.15 -15.09 -15.69
#